data_AF-A0A7X6YFS6-F1
#
_entry.id   AF-A0A7X6YFS6-F1
#
_cell.length_a   1.000
_cell.length_b   1.000
_cell.length_c   1.000
_cell.angle_alpha   90.00
_cell.angle_beta   90.00
_cell.angle_gamma   90.00
#
_symmetry.space_group_name_H-M   'P 1'
#
loop_
_entity.id
_entity.type
_entity.pdbx_description
1 polymer ?
#
loop_
_entity_poly.entity_id
_entity_poly.type
_entity_poly.pdbx_seq_one_letter_code
_entity_poly.pdbx_strand_id
1 'polypeptide(L)'
;MEGWACYQTESLRVENGVLVARAAGDDPQILAAGLNLDIGEIDAIILRLKAPEGLRAGQSFWATDTEPALSASKSFAIGLKPDGEWHTYRITKKPDAAWCGMLRTLRFDFGTAGDTVELDWIRIYSK
;
A
#
# COMPACT_ATOMS: atom_id res chain seq x y z
N MET A 1 12.95 9.92 -3.04
CA MET A 1 11.53 10.26 -3.28
C MET A 1 11.00 10.82 -1.99
N GLU A 2 10.46 12.04 -2.00
CA GLU A 2 9.89 12.62 -0.79
C GLU A 2 8.64 11.83 -0.37
N GLY A 3 8.48 11.56 0.92
CA GLY A 3 7.32 10.86 1.48
C GLY A 3 7.26 9.35 1.29
N TRP A 4 8.19 8.74 0.52
CA TRP A 4 8.24 7.28 0.32
C TRP A 4 9.40 6.64 1.09
N ALA A 5 9.14 5.50 1.72
CA ALA A 5 10.15 4.62 2.30
C ALA A 5 9.88 3.16 1.90
N CYS A 6 10.89 2.32 2.03
CA CYS A 6 10.76 0.90 1.72
C CYS A 6 11.61 0.03 2.64
N TYR A 7 11.19 -1.22 2.84
CA TYR A 7 11.88 -2.21 3.66
C TYR A 7 11.79 -3.57 2.97
N GLN A 8 12.88 -4.36 3.01
CA GLN A 8 12.98 -5.63 2.27
C GLN A 8 12.62 -5.55 0.78
N THR A 9 12.77 -4.36 0.20
CA THR A 9 12.80 -4.15 -1.24
C THR A 9 14.19 -3.67 -1.62
N GLU A 10 14.57 -3.86 -2.88
CA GLU A 10 15.59 -3.01 -3.47
C GLU A 10 15.17 -1.53 -3.41
N SER A 11 16.09 -0.60 -3.64
CA SER A 11 15.74 0.81 -3.77
C SER A 11 14.63 1.00 -4.80
N LEU A 12 13.53 1.65 -4.39
CA LEU A 12 12.42 1.96 -5.29
C LEU A 12 12.90 2.77 -6.50
N ARG A 13 12.48 2.36 -7.70
CA ARG A 13 12.83 3.03 -8.96
C ARG A 13 11.56 3.49 -9.64
N VAL A 14 11.63 4.57 -10.40
CA VAL A 14 10.60 4.91 -11.37
C VAL A 14 11.16 4.60 -12.75
N GLU A 15 10.49 3.70 -13.46
CA GLU A 15 10.85 3.26 -14.80
C GLU A 15 9.62 3.45 -15.69
N ASN A 16 9.78 4.13 -16.83
CA ASN A 16 8.69 4.40 -17.77
C ASN A 16 7.42 5.01 -17.13
N GLY A 17 7.60 5.82 -16.08
CA GLY A 17 6.50 6.51 -15.40
C GLY A 17 5.79 5.70 -14.31
N VAL A 18 6.23 4.47 -14.01
CA VAL A 18 5.65 3.64 -12.94
C VAL A 18 6.69 3.34 -11.86
N LEU A 19 6.24 3.19 -10.62
CA LEU A 19 7.07 2.76 -9.50
C LEU A 19 7.33 1.25 -9.62
N VAL A 20 8.60 0.85 -9.64
CA VAL A 20 9.04 -0.55 -9.64
C VAL A 20 9.54 -0.90 -8.25
N ALA A 21 8.89 -1.87 -7.62
CA ALA A 21 9.25 -2.40 -6.31
C ALA A 21 9.64 -3.87 -6.45
N ARG A 22 10.94 -4.13 -6.36
CA ARG A 22 11.50 -5.49 -6.37
C ARG A 22 11.76 -5.96 -4.94
N ALA A 23 11.12 -7.05 -4.55
CA ALA A 23 11.26 -7.63 -3.24
C ALA A 23 12.64 -8.31 -3.10
N ALA A 24 13.33 -7.98 -2.00
CA ALA A 24 14.64 -8.49 -1.64
C ALA A 24 14.61 -9.40 -0.39
N GLY A 25 13.46 -9.48 0.28
CA GLY A 25 13.20 -10.36 1.43
C GLY A 25 11.74 -10.82 1.45
N ASP A 26 11.38 -11.58 2.48
CA ASP A 26 10.09 -12.31 2.54
C ASP A 26 8.89 -11.46 2.99
N ASP A 27 9.13 -10.23 3.45
CA ASP A 27 8.14 -9.24 3.88
C ASP A 27 8.48 -7.84 3.29
N PRO A 28 8.40 -7.68 1.96
CA PRO A 28 8.67 -6.43 1.26
C PRO A 28 7.59 -5.39 1.53
N GLN A 29 8.01 -4.18 1.96
CA GLN A 29 7.11 -3.10 2.39
C GLN A 29 7.39 -1.83 1.61
N ILE A 30 6.32 -1.16 1.17
CA ILE A 30 6.33 0.17 0.57
C ILE A 30 5.50 1.10 1.45
N LEU A 31 6.09 2.19 1.93
CA LEU A 31 5.45 3.11 2.86
C LEU A 31 5.29 4.49 2.21
N ALA A 32 4.10 5.06 2.34
CA ALA A 32 3.84 6.49 2.17
C ALA A 32 3.68 7.11 3.55
N ALA A 33 4.65 7.92 3.97
CA ALA A 33 4.73 8.55 5.29
C ALA A 33 4.65 10.07 5.20
N GLY A 34 4.37 10.72 6.32
CA GLY A 34 4.21 12.19 6.38
C GLY A 34 2.86 12.67 5.84
N LEU A 35 1.87 11.78 5.75
CA LEU A 35 0.51 12.14 5.40
C LEU A 35 -0.12 13.01 6.51
N ASN A 36 -1.11 13.81 6.12
CA ASN A 36 -1.86 14.65 7.03
C ASN A 36 -3.29 14.83 6.52
N LEU A 37 -4.04 13.72 6.49
CA LEU A 37 -5.43 13.67 6.02
C LEU A 37 -6.32 13.18 7.17
N ASP A 38 -7.51 13.76 7.35
CA ASP A 38 -8.49 13.18 8.27
C ASP A 38 -8.93 11.82 7.71
N ILE A 39 -8.66 10.74 8.46
CA ILE A 39 -8.94 9.39 7.98
C ILE A 39 -10.45 9.13 7.92
N GLY A 40 -11.25 9.87 8.69
CA GLY A 40 -12.71 9.81 8.68
C GLY A 40 -13.32 10.34 7.39
N GLU A 41 -12.61 11.20 6.67
CA GLU A 41 -13.04 11.79 5.39
C GLU A 41 -12.68 10.91 4.19
N ILE A 42 -11.90 9.86 4.37
CA ILE A 42 -11.51 8.95 3.28
C ILE A 42 -12.68 8.01 2.94
N ASP A 43 -13.16 8.08 1.70
CA ASP A 43 -14.11 7.13 1.12
C ASP A 43 -13.40 5.86 0.63
N ALA A 44 -12.27 6.02 -0.06
CA ALA A 44 -11.52 4.89 -0.59
C ALA A 44 -10.03 5.19 -0.78
N ILE A 45 -9.23 4.13 -0.66
CA ILE A 45 -7.86 4.08 -1.18
C ILE A 45 -7.91 3.18 -2.40
N ILE A 46 -7.43 3.69 -3.54
CA ILE A 46 -7.43 2.95 -4.79
C ILE A 46 -5.99 2.88 -5.30
N LEU A 47 -5.59 1.70 -5.76
CA LEU A 47 -4.26 1.44 -6.31
C LEU A 47 -4.40 0.80 -7.69
N ARG A 48 -3.51 1.17 -8.61
CA ARG A 48 -3.38 0.50 -9.91
C ARG A 48 -2.00 -0.13 -10.01
N LEU A 49 -1.95 -1.45 -10.09
CA LEU A 49 -0.69 -2.21 -10.13
C LEU A 49 -0.76 -3.42 -11.04
N LYS A 50 0.43 -3.92 -11.41
CA LYS A 50 0.65 -5.26 -11.99
C LYS A 50 1.24 -6.16 -10.93
N ALA A 51 0.63 -7.32 -10.74
CA ALA A 51 1.16 -8.38 -9.91
C ALA A 51 1.82 -9.45 -10.81
N PRO A 52 3.01 -9.95 -10.46
CA PRO A 52 3.65 -11.05 -11.17
C PRO A 52 2.85 -12.34 -10.97
N GLU A 53 3.11 -13.34 -11.82
CA GLU A 53 2.48 -14.66 -11.69
C GLU A 53 2.72 -15.24 -10.28
N GLY A 54 1.68 -15.83 -9.68
CA GLY A 54 1.74 -16.39 -8.33
C GLY A 54 1.43 -15.40 -7.19
N LEU A 55 1.61 -14.09 -7.37
CA LEU A 55 1.33 -13.10 -6.33
C LEU A 55 -0.18 -12.80 -6.19
N ARG A 56 -0.88 -13.66 -5.45
CA ARG A 56 -2.36 -13.60 -5.30
C ARG A 56 -2.87 -12.67 -4.21
N ALA A 57 -2.00 -12.20 -3.32
CA ALA A 57 -2.39 -11.40 -2.18
C ALA A 57 -1.37 -10.31 -1.89
N GLY A 58 -1.87 -9.19 -1.39
CA GLY A 58 -1.11 -8.16 -0.71
C GLY A 58 -1.82 -7.74 0.56
N GLN A 59 -1.17 -6.89 1.34
CA GLN A 59 -1.77 -6.33 2.54
C GLN A 59 -1.47 -4.84 2.59
N SER A 60 -2.45 -4.05 3.04
CA SER A 60 -2.23 -2.65 3.37
C SER A 60 -2.40 -2.43 4.85
N PHE A 61 -1.63 -1.51 5.41
CA PHE A 61 -1.69 -1.10 6.80
C PHE A 61 -1.79 0.41 6.87
N TRP A 62 -2.32 0.89 8.00
CA TRP A 62 -2.45 2.31 8.25
C TRP A 62 -2.08 2.64 9.69
N ALA A 63 -1.60 3.87 9.88
CA ALA A 63 -1.38 4.46 11.19
C ALA A 63 -1.84 5.92 11.18
N THR A 64 -2.39 6.36 12.30
CA THR A 64 -2.80 7.75 12.53
C THR A 64 -2.03 8.36 13.69
N ASP A 65 -2.25 9.64 14.00
CA ASP A 65 -1.68 10.26 15.18
C ASP A 65 -2.26 9.72 16.50
N THR A 66 -3.52 9.27 16.51
CA THR A 66 -4.14 8.62 17.67
C THR A 66 -3.84 7.12 17.74
N GLU A 67 -3.54 6.49 16.61
CA GLU A 67 -3.27 5.06 16.47
C GLU A 67 -1.92 4.81 15.75
N PRO A 68 -0.77 5.17 16.37
CA PRO A 68 0.52 5.34 15.67
C PRO A 68 1.25 4.04 15.33
N ALA A 69 0.98 2.94 16.02
CA ALA A 69 1.63 1.65 15.75
C ALA A 69 0.97 0.95 14.55
N LEU A 70 1.74 0.48 13.57
CA LEU A 70 1.23 -0.43 12.55
C LEU A 70 0.96 -1.81 13.18
N SER A 71 -0.22 -2.38 12.93
CA SER A 71 -0.62 -3.68 13.48
C SER A 71 -1.54 -4.45 12.54
N ALA A 72 -1.61 -5.78 12.70
CA ALA A 72 -2.49 -6.64 11.91
C ALA A 72 -3.98 -6.25 12.02
N SER A 73 -4.42 -5.74 13.18
CA SER A 73 -5.79 -5.23 13.36
C SER A 73 -6.10 -3.96 12.55
N LYS A 74 -5.06 -3.24 12.12
CA LYS A 74 -5.14 -2.01 11.33
C LYS A 74 -4.63 -2.25 9.91
N SER A 75 -5.19 -3.29 9.29
CA SER A 75 -4.81 -3.74 7.95
C SER A 75 -5.99 -4.17 7.08
N PHE A 76 -5.76 -4.26 5.78
CA PHE A 76 -6.69 -4.85 4.81
C PHE A 76 -5.95 -5.80 3.89
N ALA A 77 -6.52 -6.98 3.68
CA ALA A 77 -6.09 -7.87 2.61
C ALA A 77 -6.51 -7.31 1.24
N ILE A 78 -5.62 -7.44 0.27
CA ILE A 78 -5.84 -7.06 -1.13
C ILE A 78 -5.75 -8.35 -1.95
N GLY A 79 -6.86 -8.80 -2.52
CA GLY A 79 -6.85 -9.93 -3.45
C GLY A 79 -6.33 -9.47 -4.81
N LEU A 80 -5.16 -9.97 -5.21
CA LEU A 80 -4.48 -9.58 -6.45
C LEU A 80 -4.79 -10.55 -7.58
N LYS A 81 -4.81 -10.04 -8.81
CA LYS A 81 -4.88 -10.82 -10.04
C LYS A 81 -3.46 -10.94 -10.63
N PRO A 82 -2.78 -12.09 -10.45
CA PRO A 82 -1.39 -12.28 -10.87
C PRO A 82 -1.31 -12.73 -12.33
N ASP A 83 -1.75 -11.89 -13.26
CA ASP A 83 -1.74 -12.17 -14.70
C ASP A 83 -0.76 -11.27 -15.48
N GLY A 84 0.06 -10.47 -14.78
CA GLY A 84 0.99 -9.53 -15.42
C GLY A 84 0.32 -8.31 -16.05
N GLU A 85 -1.00 -8.17 -15.93
CA GLU A 85 -1.77 -7.06 -16.47
C GLU A 85 -2.09 -6.00 -15.41
N TRP A 86 -2.40 -4.80 -15.88
CA TRP A 86 -2.78 -3.70 -14.99
C TRP A 86 -4.19 -3.91 -14.44
N HIS A 87 -4.30 -3.95 -13.12
CA HIS A 87 -5.59 -4.00 -12.43
C HIS A 87 -5.71 -2.87 -11.41
N THR A 88 -6.95 -2.48 -11.12
CA THR A 88 -7.27 -1.47 -10.12
C THR A 88 -7.94 -2.14 -8.92
N TYR A 89 -7.42 -1.89 -7.72
CA TYR A 89 -7.93 -2.45 -6.48
C TYR A 89 -8.41 -1.32 -5.58
N ARG A 90 -9.66 -1.43 -5.13
CA ARG A 90 -10.31 -0.46 -4.25
C ARG A 90 -10.39 -1.03 -2.84
N ILE A 91 -9.80 -0.32 -1.89
CA ILE A 91 -9.86 -0.60 -0.46
C ILE A 91 -10.85 0.36 0.16
N THR A 92 -11.90 -0.19 0.76
CA THR A 92 -12.91 0.54 1.53
C THR A 92 -12.94 0.03 2.95
N LYS A 93 -12.91 0.92 3.93
CA LYS A 93 -13.17 0.57 5.33
C LYS A 93 -14.55 1.04 5.75
N LYS A 94 -15.27 0.17 6.45
CA LYS A 94 -16.31 0.64 7.36
C LYS A 94 -15.61 1.21 8.60
N PRO A 95 -15.76 2.51 8.92
CA PRO A 95 -15.10 3.11 10.08
C PRO A 95 -15.38 2.29 11.34
N ASP A 96 -14.34 2.07 12.14
CA ASP A 96 -14.43 1.51 13.49
C ASP A 96 -13.69 2.43 14.48
N ALA A 97 -13.68 2.08 15.76
CA ALA A 97 -13.09 2.93 16.80
C ALA A 97 -11.61 3.25 16.55
N ALA A 98 -10.86 2.35 15.91
CA ALA A 98 -9.45 2.58 15.60
C ALA A 98 -9.27 3.49 14.38
N TRP A 99 -10.21 3.50 13.42
CA TRP A 99 -10.16 4.35 12.23
C TRP A 99 -10.56 5.81 12.55
N CYS A 100 -9.68 6.51 13.28
CA CYS A 100 -9.86 7.90 13.67
C CYS A 100 -8.54 8.68 13.67
N GLY A 101 -8.64 10.00 13.71
CA GLY A 101 -7.50 10.91 13.73
C GLY A 101 -6.93 11.20 12.33
N MET A 102 -5.73 11.76 12.31
CA MET A 102 -5.05 12.13 11.07
C MET A 102 -4.22 10.96 10.57
N LEU A 103 -4.50 10.47 9.37
CA LEU A 103 -3.68 9.50 8.66
C LEU A 103 -2.26 10.03 8.47
N ARG A 104 -1.28 9.29 8.99
CA ARG A 104 0.16 9.63 8.92
C ARG A 104 0.93 8.72 7.98
N THR A 105 0.56 7.44 7.97
CA THR A 105 1.29 6.42 7.22
C THR A 105 0.32 5.44 6.58
N LEU A 106 0.54 5.16 5.30
CA LEU A 106 0.06 3.96 4.64
C LEU A 106 1.25 3.06 4.34
N ARG A 107 1.10 1.76 4.58
CA ARG A 107 2.08 0.75 4.19
C ARG A 107 1.41 -0.30 3.31
N PHE A 108 2.12 -0.78 2.31
CA PHE A 108 1.68 -1.83 1.42
C PHE A 108 2.73 -2.93 1.36
N ASP A 109 2.31 -4.15 1.63
CA ASP A 109 3.14 -5.34 1.70
C ASP A 109 2.78 -6.23 0.51
N PHE A 110 3.75 -6.51 -0.37
CA PHE A 110 3.51 -7.21 -1.64
C PHE A 110 4.59 -8.24 -1.96
N GLY A 111 4.24 -9.52 -1.82
CA GLY A 111 5.05 -10.64 -2.30
C GLY A 111 6.16 -11.04 -1.36
N THR A 112 7.17 -11.70 -1.90
CA THR A 112 8.34 -12.24 -1.20
C THR A 112 9.59 -12.09 -2.07
N ALA A 113 10.76 -12.51 -1.59
CA ALA A 113 12.02 -12.35 -2.27
C ALA A 113 11.95 -12.86 -3.73
N GLY A 114 12.28 -11.98 -4.68
CA GLY A 114 12.23 -12.28 -6.11
C GLY A 114 10.99 -11.73 -6.84
N ASP A 115 9.90 -11.45 -6.13
CA ASP A 115 8.72 -10.82 -6.73
C ASP A 115 9.01 -9.37 -7.15
N THR A 116 8.36 -8.93 -8.22
CA THR A 116 8.39 -7.52 -8.65
C THR A 116 6.98 -7.04 -8.89
N VAL A 117 6.60 -5.95 -8.21
CA VAL A 117 5.34 -5.25 -8.42
C VAL A 117 5.62 -3.94 -9.12
N GLU A 118 4.86 -3.66 -10.18
CA GLU A 118 4.81 -2.36 -10.83
C GLU A 118 3.56 -1.62 -10.36
N LEU A 119 3.74 -0.43 -9.80
CA LEU A 119 2.67 0.41 -9.26
C LEU A 119 2.61 1.71 -10.07
N ASP A 120 1.48 1.93 -10.73
CA ASP A 120 1.23 3.15 -11.50
C ASP A 120 0.86 4.31 -10.56
N TRP A 121 -0.14 4.10 -9.71
CA TRP A 121 -0.54 5.10 -8.73
C TRP A 121 -1.23 4.49 -7.51
N ILE A 122 -1.18 5.24 -6.42
CA ILE A 122 -2.06 5.12 -5.25
C ILE A 122 -2.77 6.45 -5.10
N ARG A 123 -4.10 6.41 -4.94
CA ARG A 123 -4.94 7.60 -4.79
C ARG A 123 -5.88 7.41 -3.62
N ILE A 124 -6.04 8.48 -2.86
CA ILE A 124 -6.97 8.58 -1.75
C ILE A 124 -8.13 9.44 -2.24
N TYR A 125 -9.34 8.93 -2.06
CA TYR A 125 -10.59 9.60 -2.43
C TYR A 125 -11.33 9.98 -1.15
N SER A 126 -11.73 11.23 -1.05
CA SER A 126 -12.57 11.73 0.03
C SER A 126 -14.06 11.53 -0.28
N LYS A 127 -14.89 11.60 0.75
CA LYS A 127 -16.36 11.61 0.66
C LYS A 127 -16.91 12.84 -0.06
#